data_AF-A0A0B4XM59-F1
#
_entry.id   AF-A0A0B4XM59-F1
#
_cell.length_a   1.000
_cell.length_b   1.000
_cell.length_c   1.000
_cell.angle_alpha   90.00
_cell.angle_beta   90.00
_cell.angle_gamma   90.00
#
_symmetry.space_group_name_H-M   'P 1'
#
loop_
_entity.id
_entity.type
_entity.pdbx_description
1 polymer ?
#
loop_
_entity_poly.entity_id
_entity_poly.type
_entity_poly.pdbx_seq_one_letter_code
_entity_poly.pdbx_strand_id
1 'polypeptide(L)'
;MPISTIANCSGKAALRQRGFTLVEILVVVTLVAVFAAVLIPNLHIGSERELDQGAVRLQELLVAVGEQSVFSGELLGVRLKEDRIEAMRFDPEAQKFVPFGGDSRAGLGSWDLGDDLRLSWELEKVEQDGGSSPFTAGFGLVEAAEARLTAGEKDDDKDSRPQLFFFPSGEATPAHFKLELIGSDRMPVELELDALSRATLIKDEEE
;
A
#
# COMPACT_ATOMS: atom_id res chain seq x y z
N MET A 1 25.75 94.24 -26.45
CA MET A 1 24.79 93.57 -25.54
C MET A 1 23.47 93.37 -26.28
N PRO A 2 22.63 92.34 -26.03
CA PRO A 2 22.61 91.35 -24.92
C PRO A 2 23.05 89.93 -25.39
N ILE A 3 23.71 89.06 -24.62
CA ILE A 3 23.45 88.34 -23.35
C ILE A 3 22.54 87.09 -23.51
N SER A 4 23.21 85.93 -23.32
CA SER A 4 22.81 84.63 -22.73
C SER A 4 21.61 83.85 -23.29
N THR A 5 21.83 82.54 -23.54
CA THR A 5 21.44 81.46 -22.60
C THR A 5 21.77 80.08 -23.17
N ILE A 6 22.54 79.29 -22.43
CA ILE A 6 22.71 77.85 -22.65
C ILE A 6 21.54 77.15 -21.95
N ALA A 7 20.77 76.34 -22.69
CA ALA A 7 19.82 75.40 -22.11
C ALA A 7 20.32 73.98 -22.42
N ASN A 8 20.99 73.40 -21.43
CA ASN A 8 21.29 71.97 -21.37
C ASN A 8 20.03 71.24 -20.93
N CYS A 9 19.41 70.46 -21.81
CA CYS A 9 18.34 69.54 -21.44
C CYS A 9 18.89 68.12 -21.39
N SER A 10 19.44 67.76 -20.22
CA SER A 10 19.71 66.37 -19.85
C SER A 10 18.37 65.64 -19.67
N GLY A 11 17.86 65.02 -20.73
CA GLY A 11 16.72 64.12 -20.65
C GLY A 11 17.08 62.86 -19.86
N LYS A 12 16.79 62.85 -18.55
CA LYS A 12 16.70 61.59 -17.80
C LYS A 12 15.47 60.83 -18.34
N ALA A 13 15.69 59.78 -19.11
CA ALA A 13 14.65 58.82 -19.46
C ALA A 13 14.16 58.15 -18.17
N ALA A 14 13.08 58.66 -17.59
CA ALA A 14 12.39 57.98 -16.51
C ALA A 14 11.78 56.69 -17.07
N LEU A 15 12.38 55.56 -16.72
CA LEU A 15 11.79 54.24 -16.90
C LEU A 15 10.44 54.25 -16.16
N ARG A 16 9.35 54.41 -16.92
CA ARG A 16 7.99 54.27 -16.40
C ARG A 16 7.84 52.84 -15.89
N GLN A 17 7.87 52.66 -14.58
CA GLN A 17 7.40 51.43 -13.96
C GLN A 17 5.91 51.31 -14.28
N ARG A 18 5.57 50.39 -15.17
CA ARG A 18 4.19 49.98 -15.43
C ARG A 18 3.79 49.12 -14.25
N GLY A 19 3.02 49.69 -13.31
CA GLY A 19 2.42 48.93 -12.22
C GLY A 19 1.39 47.95 -12.75
N PHE A 20 1.26 46.81 -12.07
CA PHE A 20 0.23 45.81 -12.33
C PHE A 20 -1.16 46.45 -12.27
N THR A 21 -2.00 46.15 -13.24
CA THR A 21 -3.39 46.63 -13.19
C THR A 21 -4.20 45.75 -12.24
N LEU A 22 -5.20 46.34 -11.56
CA LEU A 22 -6.12 45.58 -10.70
C LEU A 22 -6.80 44.45 -11.48
N VAL A 23 -7.14 44.72 -12.76
CA VAL A 23 -7.75 43.73 -13.67
C VAL A 23 -6.83 42.55 -13.92
N GLU A 24 -5.52 42.77 -14.04
CA GLU A 24 -4.54 41.70 -14.29
C GLU A 24 -4.45 40.73 -13.11
N ILE A 25 -4.40 41.25 -11.88
CA ILE A 25 -4.42 40.40 -10.69
C ILE A 25 -5.78 39.70 -10.55
N LEU A 26 -6.88 40.38 -10.84
CA LEU A 26 -8.22 39.77 -10.80
C LEU A 26 -8.33 38.59 -11.78
N VAL A 27 -7.91 38.78 -13.03
CA VAL A 27 -7.92 37.72 -14.04
C VAL A 27 -7.00 36.56 -13.65
N VAL A 28 -5.81 36.84 -13.13
CA VAL A 28 -4.86 35.79 -12.70
C VAL A 28 -5.45 34.97 -11.55
N VAL A 29 -6.00 35.61 -10.51
CA VAL A 29 -6.61 34.89 -9.38
C VAL A 29 -7.83 34.11 -9.84
N THR A 30 -8.66 34.66 -10.73
CA THR A 30 -9.78 33.92 -11.32
C THR A 30 -9.31 32.70 -12.13
N LEU A 31 -8.26 32.84 -12.95
CA LEU A 31 -7.71 31.72 -13.71
C LEU A 31 -7.14 30.65 -12.78
N VAL A 32 -6.36 31.03 -11.76
CA VAL A 32 -5.84 30.08 -10.76
C VAL A 32 -6.98 29.40 -10.00
N ALA A 33 -8.05 30.11 -9.65
CA ALA A 33 -9.22 29.52 -8.99
C ALA A 33 -9.94 28.51 -9.89
N VAL A 34 -10.13 28.81 -11.17
CA VAL A 34 -10.72 27.88 -12.14
C VAL A 34 -9.82 26.66 -12.36
N PHE A 35 -8.51 26.87 -12.50
CA PHE A 35 -7.55 25.75 -12.61
C PHE A 35 -7.56 24.89 -11.36
N ALA A 36 -7.53 25.48 -10.16
CA ALA A 36 -7.60 24.74 -8.91
C ALA A 36 -8.92 23.94 -8.81
N ALA A 37 -10.05 24.54 -9.17
CA ALA A 37 -11.35 23.88 -9.16
C ALA A 37 -11.43 22.66 -10.10
N VAL A 38 -10.68 22.66 -11.22
CA VAL A 38 -10.65 21.55 -12.19
C VAL A 38 -9.58 20.51 -11.86
N LEU A 39 -8.42 20.94 -11.35
CA LEU A 39 -7.27 20.06 -11.11
C LEU A 39 -7.41 19.26 -9.82
N ILE A 40 -7.95 19.84 -8.74
CA ILE A 40 -8.03 19.19 -7.42
C ILE A 40 -8.92 17.92 -7.43
N PRO A 41 -10.12 17.92 -8.05
CA PRO A 41 -10.96 16.72 -8.08
C PRO A 41 -10.34 15.54 -8.86
N ASN A 42 -9.57 15.83 -9.91
CA ASN A 42 -8.92 14.78 -10.72
C ASN A 42 -7.86 13.99 -9.94
N LEU A 43 -7.23 14.59 -8.94
CA LEU A 43 -6.27 13.90 -8.09
C LEU A 43 -6.97 12.86 -7.18
N HIS A 44 -8.14 13.19 -6.63
CA HIS A 44 -8.86 12.30 -5.71
C HIS A 44 -9.57 11.14 -6.40
N ILE A 45 -10.12 11.34 -7.61
CA ILE A 45 -10.84 10.29 -8.36
C ILE A 45 -9.88 9.17 -8.83
N GLY A 46 -8.61 9.50 -9.11
CA GLY A 46 -7.60 8.50 -9.42
C GLY A 46 -7.34 7.60 -8.21
N SER A 47 -7.08 8.22 -7.07
CA SER A 47 -6.73 7.55 -5.82
C SER A 47 -7.86 6.67 -5.26
N GLU A 48 -9.13 7.07 -5.37
CA GLU A 48 -10.25 6.20 -4.95
C GLU A 48 -10.31 4.89 -5.74
N ARG A 49 -10.08 4.96 -7.05
CA ARG A 49 -10.04 3.76 -7.91
C ARG A 49 -8.82 2.90 -7.62
N GLU A 50 -7.73 3.50 -7.18
CA GLU A 50 -6.52 2.77 -6.77
C GLU A 50 -6.77 1.95 -5.50
N LEU A 51 -7.55 2.45 -4.55
CA LEU A 51 -7.93 1.67 -3.38
C LEU A 51 -8.83 0.49 -3.74
N ASP A 52 -9.82 0.65 -4.62
CA ASP A 52 -10.64 -0.48 -5.10
C ASP A 52 -9.82 -1.54 -5.84
N GLN A 53 -8.95 -1.09 -6.75
CA GLN A 53 -8.05 -1.97 -7.49
C GLN A 53 -7.04 -2.64 -6.57
N GLY A 54 -6.52 -1.93 -5.57
CA GLY A 54 -5.61 -2.44 -4.56
C GLY A 54 -6.25 -3.55 -3.74
N ALA A 55 -7.51 -3.38 -3.33
CA ALA A 55 -8.22 -4.40 -2.56
C ALA A 55 -8.46 -5.68 -3.38
N VAL A 56 -8.89 -5.54 -4.65
CA VAL A 56 -9.04 -6.67 -5.57
C VAL A 56 -7.69 -7.35 -5.83
N ARG A 57 -6.63 -6.58 -6.03
CA ARG A 57 -5.28 -7.11 -6.24
C ARG A 57 -4.75 -7.87 -5.01
N LEU A 58 -5.02 -7.36 -3.80
CA LEU A 58 -4.67 -8.05 -2.56
C LEU A 58 -5.37 -9.40 -2.48
N GLN A 59 -6.68 -9.43 -2.75
CA GLN A 59 -7.48 -10.66 -2.79
C GLN A 59 -6.90 -11.68 -3.78
N GLU A 60 -6.64 -11.25 -5.02
CA GLU A 60 -6.05 -12.08 -6.07
C GLU A 60 -4.69 -12.64 -5.65
N LEU A 61 -3.84 -11.82 -5.03
CA LEU A 61 -2.54 -12.24 -4.53
C LEU A 61 -2.66 -13.33 -3.47
N LEU A 62 -3.50 -13.13 -2.46
CA LEU A 62 -3.67 -14.10 -1.36
C LEU A 62 -4.21 -15.44 -1.88
N VAL A 63 -5.22 -15.41 -2.76
CA VAL A 63 -5.78 -16.61 -3.38
C VAL A 63 -4.72 -17.32 -4.23
N ALA A 64 -4.00 -16.57 -5.06
CA ALA A 64 -2.98 -17.15 -5.94
C ALA A 64 -1.80 -17.74 -5.15
N VAL A 65 -1.39 -17.14 -4.02
CA VAL A 65 -0.37 -17.74 -3.13
C VAL A 65 -0.89 -19.04 -2.53
N GLY A 66 -2.14 -19.07 -2.06
CA GLY A 66 -2.76 -20.28 -1.53
C GLY A 66 -2.82 -21.42 -2.55
N GLU A 67 -3.32 -21.14 -3.75
CA GLU A 67 -3.36 -22.11 -4.86
C GLU A 67 -1.96 -22.60 -5.24
N GLN A 68 -0.99 -21.68 -5.30
CA GLN A 68 0.39 -22.03 -5.63
C GLN A 68 1.04 -22.90 -4.55
N SER A 69 0.73 -22.69 -3.28
CA SER A 69 1.18 -23.54 -2.17
C SER A 69 0.67 -24.99 -2.32
N VAL A 70 -0.63 -25.13 -2.60
CA VAL A 70 -1.25 -26.43 -2.87
C VAL A 70 -0.63 -27.10 -4.11
N PHE A 71 -0.44 -26.34 -5.19
CA PHE A 71 0.10 -26.85 -6.45
C PHE A 71 1.58 -27.26 -6.35
N SER A 72 2.40 -26.45 -5.69
CA SER A 72 3.84 -26.70 -5.54
C SER A 72 4.15 -27.75 -4.47
N GLY A 73 3.24 -27.95 -3.52
CA GLY A 73 3.51 -28.79 -2.35
C GLY A 73 4.46 -28.13 -1.34
N GLU A 74 4.74 -26.83 -1.49
CA GLU A 74 5.69 -26.08 -0.68
C GLU A 74 4.99 -25.12 0.29
N LEU A 75 5.58 -24.92 1.47
CA LEU A 75 5.10 -23.90 2.40
C LEU A 75 5.40 -22.51 1.83
N LEU A 76 4.36 -21.76 1.52
CA LEU A 76 4.47 -20.36 1.12
C LEU A 76 4.09 -19.44 2.27
N GLY A 77 4.55 -18.20 2.19
CA GLY A 77 4.18 -17.16 3.14
C GLY A 77 4.07 -15.81 2.47
N VAL A 78 3.40 -14.88 3.13
CA VAL A 78 3.32 -13.49 2.69
C VAL A 78 3.84 -12.60 3.82
N ARG A 79 4.83 -11.79 3.46
CA ARG A 79 5.35 -10.72 4.30
C ARG A 79 4.54 -9.45 4.02
N LEU A 80 3.98 -8.91 5.08
CA LEU A 80 3.16 -7.71 5.10
C LEU A 80 3.97 -6.58 5.74
N LYS A 81 4.01 -5.45 5.05
CA LYS A 81 4.43 -4.15 5.55
C LYS A 81 3.32 -3.15 5.23
N GLU A 82 3.33 -2.01 5.91
CA GLU A 82 2.33 -0.95 5.68
C GLU A 82 2.33 -0.46 4.22
N ASP A 83 3.50 -0.49 3.57
CA ASP A 83 3.78 0.03 2.23
C ASP A 83 4.12 -1.06 1.19
N ARG A 84 4.31 -2.32 1.61
CA ARG A 84 4.75 -3.39 0.72
C ARG A 84 4.25 -4.77 1.13
N ILE A 85 3.89 -5.57 0.14
CA ILE A 85 3.57 -6.98 0.29
C ILE A 85 4.58 -7.81 -0.50
N GLU A 86 5.04 -8.92 0.06
CA GLU A 86 6.04 -9.78 -0.58
C GLU A 86 5.74 -11.26 -0.35
N ALA A 87 5.52 -12.01 -1.43
CA ALA A 87 5.36 -13.45 -1.33
C ALA A 87 6.71 -14.13 -1.13
N MET A 88 6.70 -15.22 -0.36
CA MET A 88 7.89 -15.94 0.05
C MET A 88 7.65 -17.45 0.00
N ARG A 89 8.74 -18.19 -0.15
CA ARG A 89 8.78 -19.65 -0.11
C ARG A 89 9.71 -20.11 1.01
N PHE A 90 9.32 -21.16 1.70
CA PHE A 90 10.22 -21.81 2.65
C PHE A 90 11.27 -22.68 1.93
N ASP A 91 12.55 -22.42 2.17
CA ASP A 91 13.66 -23.25 1.71
C ASP A 91 14.01 -24.28 2.80
N PRO A 92 13.80 -25.60 2.57
CA PRO A 92 14.06 -26.62 3.58
C PRO A 92 15.55 -26.88 3.82
N GLU A 93 16.44 -26.55 2.87
CA GLU A 93 17.89 -26.72 3.04
C GLU A 93 18.47 -25.58 3.88
N ALA A 94 18.10 -24.35 3.54
CA ALA A 94 18.54 -23.16 4.26
C ALA A 94 17.75 -22.91 5.57
N GLN A 95 16.62 -23.59 5.75
CA GLN A 95 15.64 -23.39 6.82
C GLN A 95 15.14 -21.95 6.93
N LYS A 96 15.03 -21.26 5.79
CA LYS A 96 14.70 -19.83 5.73
C LYS A 96 13.65 -19.54 4.67
N PHE A 97 12.88 -18.49 4.90
CA PHE A 97 12.00 -17.96 3.87
C PHE A 97 12.81 -17.12 2.89
N VAL A 98 12.64 -17.40 1.61
CA VAL A 98 13.26 -16.66 0.51
C VAL A 98 12.15 -16.02 -0.35
N PRO A 99 12.41 -14.84 -0.95
CA PRO A 99 11.43 -14.20 -1.83
C PRO A 99 11.00 -15.13 -2.96
N PHE A 100 9.70 -15.13 -3.27
CA PHE A 100 9.09 -15.94 -4.31
C PHE A 100 8.40 -15.04 -5.36
N GLY A 101 8.22 -15.54 -6.57
CA GLY A 101 7.51 -14.83 -7.64
C GLY A 101 8.32 -13.76 -8.41
N GLY A 102 9.34 -13.14 -7.81
CA GLY A 102 10.22 -12.15 -8.46
C GLY A 102 9.46 -10.98 -9.13
N ASP A 103 10.09 -10.26 -10.08
CA ASP A 103 9.43 -9.21 -10.90
C ASP A 103 8.43 -9.77 -11.93
N SER A 104 8.05 -11.04 -11.79
CA SER A 104 7.38 -11.78 -12.85
C SER A 104 5.92 -11.37 -12.97
N ARG A 105 5.42 -11.32 -14.22
CA ARG A 105 4.03 -10.99 -14.59
C ARG A 105 2.97 -11.95 -14.02
N ALA A 106 3.38 -12.97 -13.27
CA ALA A 106 2.52 -13.93 -12.59
C ALA A 106 1.82 -13.34 -11.34
N GLY A 107 2.13 -12.10 -10.94
CA GLY A 107 1.40 -11.38 -9.88
C GLY A 107 1.77 -11.78 -8.45
N LEU A 108 2.52 -12.86 -8.25
CA LEU A 108 2.95 -13.39 -6.96
C LEU A 108 4.27 -12.79 -6.44
N GLY A 109 4.73 -11.67 -7.02
CA GLY A 109 5.99 -11.03 -6.64
C GLY A 109 5.87 -10.13 -5.42
N SER A 110 6.80 -9.17 -5.30
CA SER A 110 6.63 -8.04 -4.38
C SER A 110 5.71 -6.99 -5.00
N TRP A 111 4.76 -6.49 -4.21
CA TRP A 111 3.88 -5.39 -4.56
C TRP A 111 4.11 -4.21 -3.60
N ASP A 112 4.56 -3.10 -4.15
CA ASP A 112 4.63 -1.80 -3.46
C ASP A 112 3.28 -1.08 -3.57
N LEU A 113 2.72 -0.68 -2.41
CA LEU A 113 1.42 -0.04 -2.31
C LEU A 113 1.44 1.43 -2.80
N GLY A 114 2.63 2.00 -2.98
CA GLY A 114 2.81 3.41 -3.30
C GLY A 114 2.55 4.33 -2.10
N ASP A 115 2.62 5.64 -2.34
CA ASP A 115 2.48 6.66 -1.28
C ASP A 115 1.02 6.94 -0.89
N ASP A 116 0.06 6.42 -1.65
CA ASP A 116 -1.36 6.73 -1.53
C ASP A 116 -2.13 5.68 -0.72
N LEU A 117 -1.63 4.46 -0.58
CA LEU A 117 -2.30 3.37 0.12
C LEU A 117 -1.54 2.97 1.39
N ARG A 118 -2.27 2.65 2.45
CA ARG A 118 -1.71 2.01 3.64
C ARG A 118 -2.44 0.71 3.94
N LEU A 119 -1.66 -0.34 4.19
CA LEU A 119 -2.16 -1.63 4.65
C LEU A 119 -2.07 -1.72 6.16
N SER A 120 -3.17 -2.17 6.78
CA SER A 120 -3.18 -2.66 8.15
C SER A 120 -3.76 -4.06 8.20
N TRP A 121 -3.32 -4.88 9.15
CA TRP A 121 -3.78 -6.25 9.31
C TRP A 121 -3.90 -6.66 10.77
N GLU A 122 -4.84 -7.54 11.04
CA GLU A 122 -5.04 -8.18 12.33
C GLU A 122 -5.10 -9.70 12.13
N LEU A 123 -4.18 -10.41 12.78
CA LEU A 123 -4.18 -11.87 12.78
C LEU A 123 -5.25 -12.36 13.75
N GLU A 124 -6.12 -13.27 13.29
CA GLU A 124 -7.14 -13.84 14.16
C GLU A 124 -6.44 -14.72 15.21
N LYS A 125 -6.54 -14.33 16.48
CA LYS A 125 -6.05 -15.14 17.59
C LYS A 125 -7.15 -16.12 17.98
N VAL A 126 -6.98 -17.38 17.61
CA VAL A 126 -7.84 -18.44 18.14
C VAL A 126 -7.52 -18.59 19.62
N GLU A 127 -8.41 -18.15 20.50
CA GLU A 127 -8.30 -18.36 21.94
C GLU A 127 -8.23 -19.88 22.22
N GLN A 128 -7.11 -20.29 22.82
CA GLN A 128 -6.78 -21.67 23.12
C GLN A 128 -7.59 -22.14 24.33
N ASP A 129 -8.89 -22.39 24.17
CA ASP A 129 -9.69 -23.01 25.20
C ASP A 129 -9.47 -24.53 25.21
N GLY A 130 -8.39 -24.97 25.88
CA GLY A 130 -8.30 -26.24 26.61
C GLY A 130 -8.56 -27.59 25.90
N GLY A 131 -8.79 -27.62 24.59
CA GLY A 131 -9.18 -28.84 23.86
C GLY A 131 -8.39 -29.00 22.58
N SER A 132 -7.47 -29.97 22.56
CA SER A 132 -6.75 -30.39 21.36
C SER A 132 -7.71 -30.90 20.29
N SER A 133 -8.15 -30.02 19.39
CA SER A 133 -8.83 -30.37 18.14
C SER A 133 -7.77 -30.61 17.05
N PRO A 134 -7.84 -31.70 16.27
CA PRO A 134 -6.97 -31.94 15.11
C PRO A 134 -7.08 -30.86 14.04
N PHE A 135 -8.11 -30.00 14.11
CA PHE A 135 -8.33 -28.90 13.17
C PHE A 135 -7.56 -27.62 13.55
N THR A 136 -7.00 -27.54 14.76
CA THR A 136 -6.05 -26.49 15.18
C THR A 136 -4.61 -26.83 14.74
N ALA A 137 -4.43 -27.86 13.90
CA ALA A 137 -3.14 -28.26 13.38
C ALA A 137 -2.46 -27.13 12.58
N GLY A 138 -3.20 -26.28 11.86
CA GLY A 138 -2.66 -25.13 11.15
C GLY A 138 -1.98 -24.11 12.06
N PHE A 139 -2.62 -23.70 13.17
CA PHE A 139 -2.03 -22.77 14.15
C PHE A 139 -0.95 -23.41 15.01
N GLY A 140 -1.11 -24.68 15.40
CA GLY A 140 -0.06 -25.45 16.08
C GLY A 140 1.14 -25.70 15.16
N LEU A 141 0.95 -25.77 13.84
CA LEU A 141 2.01 -25.79 12.84
C LEU A 141 2.64 -24.42 12.67
N VAL A 142 1.89 -23.31 12.74
CA VAL A 142 2.49 -21.95 12.75
C VAL A 142 3.36 -21.80 14.00
N GLU A 143 2.85 -22.08 15.19
CA GLU A 143 3.63 -21.98 16.43
C GLU A 143 4.76 -23.01 16.50
N ALA A 144 4.57 -24.24 16.02
CA ALA A 144 5.63 -25.26 15.99
C ALA A 144 6.63 -25.03 14.85
N ALA A 145 6.22 -24.48 13.71
CA ALA A 145 7.12 -23.99 12.67
C ALA A 145 7.89 -22.82 13.23
N GLU A 146 7.25 -21.80 13.79
CA GLU A 146 7.91 -20.70 14.48
C GLU A 146 8.87 -21.20 15.56
N ALA A 147 8.47 -22.12 16.43
CA ALA A 147 9.33 -22.66 17.49
C ALA A 147 10.51 -23.49 16.94
N ARG A 148 10.33 -24.24 15.84
CA ARG A 148 11.41 -24.98 15.17
C ARG A 148 12.32 -24.05 14.35
N LEU A 149 11.78 -22.98 13.78
CA LEU A 149 12.47 -22.02 12.93
C LEU A 149 13.15 -20.91 13.73
N THR A 150 12.75 -20.68 14.99
CA THR A 150 13.35 -19.68 15.90
C THR A 150 14.45 -20.25 16.79
N ALA A 151 14.71 -21.56 16.71
CA ALA A 151 15.78 -22.22 17.46
C ALA A 151 17.18 -21.84 16.91
N GLY A 152 17.60 -20.58 17.13
CA GLY A 152 18.94 -20.09 16.80
C GLY A 152 19.03 -18.71 16.10
N GLU A 153 17.89 -18.10 15.75
CA GLU A 153 17.86 -16.86 14.94
C GLU A 153 18.08 -15.59 15.81
N LYS A 154 18.91 -14.63 15.35
CA LYS A 154 19.16 -13.35 16.04
C LYS A 154 17.97 -12.38 15.88
N ASP A 155 17.84 -11.43 16.80
CA ASP A 155 16.70 -10.50 16.91
C ASP A 155 16.46 -9.62 15.65
N ASP A 156 17.49 -9.38 14.84
CA ASP A 156 17.41 -8.62 13.58
C ASP A 156 16.64 -9.35 12.44
N ASP A 157 16.43 -10.67 12.53
CA ASP A 157 15.70 -11.49 11.53
C ASP A 157 14.18 -11.58 11.82
N LYS A 158 13.64 -10.72 12.71
CA LYS A 158 12.19 -10.61 12.93
C LYS A 158 11.46 -9.93 11.78
N ASP A 159 12.05 -8.88 11.20
CA ASP A 159 11.43 -8.08 10.14
C ASP A 159 11.51 -8.74 8.74
N SER A 160 12.30 -9.83 8.64
CA SER A 160 12.44 -10.65 7.43
C SER A 160 11.48 -11.85 7.40
N ARG A 161 10.59 -12.02 8.38
CA ARG A 161 9.65 -13.14 8.42
C ARG A 161 8.32 -12.82 7.75
N PRO A 162 7.64 -13.82 7.16
CA PRO A 162 6.27 -13.63 6.72
C PRO A 162 5.34 -13.62 7.93
N GLN A 163 4.24 -12.87 7.84
CA GLN A 163 3.20 -12.83 8.87
C GLN A 163 2.07 -13.83 8.57
N LEU A 164 1.86 -14.14 7.30
CA LEU A 164 0.87 -15.11 6.85
C LEU A 164 1.56 -16.36 6.30
N PHE A 165 0.99 -17.51 6.60
CA PHE A 165 1.44 -18.80 6.09
C PHE A 165 0.34 -19.47 5.27
N PHE A 166 0.74 -20.12 4.18
CA PHE A 166 -0.11 -20.87 3.28
C PHE A 166 0.46 -22.28 3.16
N PHE A 167 -0.31 -23.27 3.59
CA PHE A 167 0.14 -24.65 3.70
C PHE A 167 -0.22 -25.45 2.44
N PRO A 168 0.58 -26.46 2.07
CA PRO A 168 0.26 -27.37 0.96
C PRO A 168 -1.06 -28.12 1.10
N SER A 169 -1.61 -28.20 2.32
CA SER A 169 -2.92 -28.79 2.59
C SER A 169 -4.10 -27.92 2.12
N GLY A 170 -3.84 -26.65 1.74
CA GLY A 170 -4.87 -25.65 1.45
C GLY A 170 -5.30 -24.84 2.67
N GLU A 171 -4.68 -25.08 3.83
CA GLU A 171 -4.87 -24.24 5.02
C GLU A 171 -4.08 -22.92 4.89
N ALA A 172 -4.61 -21.86 5.49
CA ALA A 172 -3.94 -20.56 5.59
C ALA A 172 -4.08 -19.97 6.99
N THR A 173 -3.20 -19.01 7.32
CA THR A 173 -3.35 -18.19 8.53
C THR A 173 -4.53 -17.22 8.36
N PRO A 174 -5.59 -17.32 9.17
CA PRO A 174 -6.70 -16.38 9.11
C PRO A 174 -6.27 -14.97 9.51
N ALA A 175 -6.73 -13.98 8.77
CA ALA A 175 -6.40 -12.59 9.01
C ALA A 175 -7.44 -11.64 8.42
N HIS A 176 -7.61 -10.50 9.08
CA HIS A 176 -8.38 -9.38 8.57
C HIS A 176 -7.42 -8.30 8.08
N PHE A 177 -7.69 -7.73 6.92
CA PHE A 177 -6.92 -6.65 6.32
C PHE A 177 -7.81 -5.44 6.15
N LYS A 178 -7.23 -4.25 6.36
CA LYS A 178 -7.86 -2.99 5.98
C LYS A 178 -6.89 -2.22 5.11
N LEU A 179 -7.35 -1.87 3.92
CA LEU A 179 -6.64 -1.02 2.98
C LEU A 179 -7.26 0.37 3.05
N GLU A 180 -6.45 1.37 3.40
CA GLU A 180 -6.90 2.77 3.52
C GLU A 180 -6.23 3.64 2.45
N LEU A 181 -6.94 4.68 2.01
CA LEU A 181 -6.40 5.70 1.12
C LEU A 181 -5.92 6.90 1.94
N ILE A 182 -4.63 7.20 1.87
CA ILE A 182 -3.99 8.26 2.64
C ILE A 182 -4.48 9.63 2.15
N GLY A 183 -4.87 10.50 3.08
CA GLY A 183 -5.31 11.86 2.77
C GLY A 183 -6.73 11.97 2.20
N SER A 184 -7.50 10.87 2.22
CA SER A 184 -8.92 10.86 1.89
C SER A 184 -9.76 10.52 3.12
N ASP A 185 -11.02 10.97 3.13
CA ASP A 185 -12.03 10.58 4.14
C ASP A 185 -12.84 9.35 3.68
N ARG A 186 -12.38 8.69 2.61
CA ARG A 186 -13.00 7.49 2.07
C ARG A 186 -12.76 6.33 3.03
N MET A 187 -13.83 5.59 3.32
CA MET A 187 -13.78 4.44 4.23
C MET A 187 -12.80 3.38 3.72
N PRO A 188 -12.03 2.74 4.64
CA PRO A 188 -11.10 1.68 4.27
C PRO A 188 -11.85 0.49 3.71
N VAL A 189 -11.23 -0.22 2.77
CA VAL A 189 -11.77 -1.47 2.23
C VAL A 189 -11.26 -2.62 3.10
N GLU A 190 -12.18 -3.43 3.62
CA GLU A 190 -11.86 -4.58 4.46
C GLU A 190 -11.85 -5.88 3.66
N LEU A 191 -10.89 -6.75 3.98
CA LEU A 191 -10.74 -8.09 3.40
C LEU A 191 -10.53 -9.09 4.52
N GLU A 192 -11.17 -10.25 4.42
CA GLU A 192 -10.97 -11.37 5.35
C GLU A 192 -10.33 -12.54 4.59
N LEU A 193 -9.28 -13.12 5.18
CA LEU A 193 -8.70 -14.38 4.77
C LEU A 193 -9.08 -15.43 5.81
N ASP A 194 -9.73 -16.51 5.38
CA ASP A 194 -10.11 -17.61 6.27
C ASP A 194 -9.03 -18.71 6.34
N ALA A 195 -9.24 -19.66 7.26
CA ALA A 195 -8.34 -20.79 7.47
C ALA A 195 -8.20 -21.74 6.26
N LEU A 196 -9.05 -21.59 5.23
CA LEU A 196 -9.09 -22.41 4.02
C LEU A 196 -8.59 -21.65 2.79
N SER A 197 -7.80 -20.60 3.03
CA SER A 197 -7.18 -19.78 1.99
C SER A 197 -8.18 -19.07 1.07
N ARG A 198 -9.41 -18.81 1.53
CA ARG A 198 -10.37 -17.97 0.80
C ARG A 198 -10.24 -16.55 1.28
N ALA A 199 -10.06 -15.62 0.34
CA ALA A 199 -10.06 -14.20 0.61
C ALA A 199 -11.38 -13.57 0.13
N THR A 200 -12.09 -12.86 1.00
CA THR A 200 -13.39 -12.22 0.71
C THR A 200 -13.36 -10.74 1.05
N LEU A 201 -13.82 -9.90 0.11
CA LEU A 201 -14.02 -8.47 0.35
C LEU A 201 -15.28 -8.27 1.18
N ILE A 202 -15.12 -7.66 2.35
CA ILE A 202 -16.24 -7.24 3.18
C ILE A 202 -16.73 -5.93 2.58
N LYS A 203 -17.85 -5.98 1.86
CA LYS A 203 -18.55 -4.77 1.45
C LYS A 203 -19.35 -4.29 2.64
N ASP A 204 -19.16 -3.04 3.04
CA ASP A 204 -20.14 -2.37 3.88
C ASP A 204 -21.48 -2.42 3.14
N GLU A 205 -22.40 -3.24 3.65
CA GLU A 205 -23.80 -3.12 3.28
C GLU A 205 -24.28 -1.78 3.87
N GLU A 206 -24.20 -0.71 3.07
CA GLU A 206 -25.01 0.49 3.32
C GLU A 206 -26.48 0.05 3.27
N GLU A 207 -27.10 -0.04 4.44
CA GLU A 207 -28.54 -0.28 4.66
C GLU A 207 -29.39 0.92 4.22
#